data_AF-A0AAJ5D4L9-F1
#
_entry.id   AF-A0AAJ5D4L9-F1
#
_cell.length_a   1.000
_cell.length_b   1.000
_cell.length_c   1.000
_cell.angle_alpha   90.00
_cell.angle_beta   90.00
_cell.angle_gamma   90.00
#
_symmetry.space_group_name_H-M   'P 1'
#
loop_
_entity.id
_entity.type
_entity.pdbx_description
1 polymer ?
#
loop_
_entity_poly.entity_id
_entity_poly.type
_entity_poly.pdbx_seq_one_letter_code
_entity_poly.pdbx_strand_id
1 'polypeptide(L)'
;MRATRLSAGRHAGVDNGWIASPAFDDPAVTQLTLPGFEATPQLPAHRLFLAIKPDVDTAERIARLIQQLRPVVGFKGKALRTERLHVTLHHLGDFVHPPPDDVVARVRAAAAGLALPAFDATFNQVVSFHGRRDHRPFVLLGDEGVGGLMAFQAALGEALQHAAVPVPRGHFKPHITLLYDRGGFAPKAVEPITWTVREFVLIHSWLGKTRYDELGRWALKG
;
A
#
# COMPACT_ATOMS: atom_id res chain seq x y z
N MET A 1 -17.17 -73.35 6.83
CA MET A 1 -16.08 -74.03 6.08
C MET A 1 -15.33 -72.94 5.32
N ARG A 2 -14.00 -72.80 5.47
CA ARG A 2 -12.93 -73.35 4.60
C ARG A 2 -13.12 -73.02 3.11
N ALA A 3 -12.13 -72.54 2.36
CA ALA A 3 -10.76 -72.15 2.72
C ALA A 3 -10.07 -71.26 1.67
N THR A 4 -9.12 -70.45 2.16
CA THR A 4 -7.79 -70.12 1.62
C THR A 4 -7.33 -70.72 0.28
N ARG A 5 -6.65 -69.89 -0.56
CA ARG A 5 -5.34 -70.09 -1.28
C ARG A 5 -5.30 -69.32 -2.62
N LEU A 6 -4.16 -69.02 -3.26
CA LEU A 6 -2.80 -68.56 -2.85
C LEU A 6 -1.98 -68.31 -4.14
N SER A 7 -0.99 -67.41 -4.11
CA SER A 7 0.16 -67.31 -5.05
C SER A 7 -0.11 -66.85 -6.52
N ALA A 8 0.88 -66.53 -7.37
CA ALA A 8 2.15 -65.75 -7.26
C ALA A 8 2.91 -65.77 -8.62
N GLY A 9 3.67 -64.72 -8.96
CA GLY A 9 4.62 -64.66 -10.09
C GLY A 9 4.53 -63.33 -10.88
N ARG A 10 5.57 -62.47 -10.90
CA ARG A 10 6.76 -62.45 -11.82
C ARG A 10 6.35 -62.15 -13.28
N HIS A 11 6.94 -61.23 -14.06
CA HIS A 11 8.20 -60.43 -14.07
C HIS A 11 8.01 -59.20 -15.02
N ALA A 12 8.89 -58.21 -15.29
CA ALA A 12 10.21 -57.74 -14.79
C ALA A 12 10.51 -56.31 -15.35
N GLY A 13 11.55 -55.62 -14.84
CA GLY A 13 12.17 -54.42 -15.44
C GLY A 13 11.67 -53.06 -14.90
N VAL A 14 12.50 -52.01 -14.74
CA VAL A 14 13.96 -51.84 -14.99
C VAL A 14 14.52 -50.83 -13.95
N ASP A 15 15.74 -51.04 -13.45
CA ASP A 15 16.46 -50.07 -12.61
C ASP A 15 16.97 -48.86 -13.40
N ASN A 16 17.13 -47.70 -12.74
CA ASN A 16 18.46 -47.07 -12.57
C ASN A 16 18.39 -45.66 -11.92
N GLY A 17 19.03 -45.56 -10.75
CA GLY A 17 20.02 -44.50 -10.49
C GLY A 17 19.54 -43.10 -10.07
N TRP A 18 19.48 -42.87 -8.76
CA TRP A 18 19.97 -41.61 -8.17
C TRP A 18 20.94 -41.94 -7.02
N ILE A 19 22.14 -41.37 -7.11
CA ILE A 19 23.29 -41.66 -6.23
C ILE A 19 23.18 -40.81 -4.96
N ALA A 20 23.58 -41.37 -3.82
CA ALA A 20 23.58 -40.70 -2.52
C ALA A 20 24.93 -40.05 -2.18
N SER A 21 24.87 -39.09 -1.25
CA SER A 21 25.96 -38.56 -0.40
C SER A 21 26.91 -37.50 -1.02
N PRO A 22 27.57 -36.67 -0.16
CA PRO A 22 27.51 -36.61 1.30
C PRO A 22 26.95 -35.28 1.86
N ALA A 23 26.66 -35.28 3.16
CA ALA A 23 26.46 -34.05 3.93
C ALA A 23 27.79 -33.29 4.10
N PHE A 24 27.72 -31.97 4.11
CA PHE A 24 28.78 -31.10 4.60
C PHE A 24 28.27 -30.40 5.86
N ASP A 25 28.91 -30.69 7.00
CA ASP A 25 28.73 -29.92 8.23
C ASP A 25 29.36 -28.53 8.04
N ASP A 26 28.56 -27.49 8.20
CA ASP A 26 29.04 -26.09 8.22
C ASP A 26 29.23 -25.68 9.70
N PRO A 27 30.46 -25.37 10.17
CA PRO A 27 30.70 -25.10 11.57
C PRO A 27 29.99 -23.81 12.01
N ALA A 28 29.12 -23.93 13.00
CA ALA A 28 28.38 -22.82 13.56
C ALA A 28 29.32 -21.67 13.98
N VAL A 29 29.25 -20.55 13.26
CA VAL A 29 29.83 -19.28 13.72
C VAL A 29 28.99 -18.82 14.90
N THR A 30 29.39 -19.22 16.11
CA THR A 30 28.79 -18.78 17.36
C THR A 30 29.00 -17.27 17.50
N GLN A 31 28.03 -16.50 17.03
CA GLN A 31 27.99 -15.06 17.19
C GLN A 31 27.84 -14.74 18.68
N LEU A 32 28.95 -14.36 19.32
CA LEU A 32 29.01 -13.92 20.72
C LEU A 32 28.18 -12.65 20.91
N THR A 33 26.89 -12.80 21.22
CA THR A 33 26.02 -11.71 21.67
C THR A 33 26.45 -11.28 23.07
N LEU A 34 27.08 -10.11 23.17
CA LEU A 34 27.40 -9.48 24.45
C LEU A 34 26.09 -9.10 25.18
N PRO A 35 25.90 -9.51 26.44
CA PRO A 35 24.75 -9.08 27.23
C PRO A 35 24.81 -7.56 27.43
N GLY A 36 23.77 -6.86 26.98
CA GLY A 36 23.67 -5.39 27.03
C GLY A 36 23.56 -4.70 25.67
N PHE A 37 23.78 -5.40 24.56
CA PHE A 37 23.56 -4.89 23.19
C PHE A 37 22.28 -5.45 22.53
N GLU A 38 21.18 -5.51 23.28
CA GLU A 38 19.85 -5.62 22.66
C GLU A 38 19.52 -4.29 21.97
N ALA A 39 19.88 -4.17 20.70
CA ALA A 39 19.49 -3.05 19.86
C ALA A 39 17.96 -2.99 19.83
N THR A 40 17.39 -2.00 20.54
CA THR A 40 15.94 -1.82 20.62
C THR A 40 15.39 -1.75 19.19
N PRO A 41 14.41 -2.59 18.81
CA PRO A 41 13.92 -2.63 17.43
C PRO A 41 13.45 -1.25 16.99
N GLN A 42 14.24 -0.61 16.12
CA GLN A 42 13.97 0.76 15.71
C GLN A 42 12.74 0.75 14.79
N LEU A 43 11.63 1.28 15.29
CA LEU A 43 10.40 1.39 14.51
C LEU A 43 10.60 2.39 13.35
N PRO A 44 10.02 2.13 12.16
CA PRO A 44 10.10 3.09 11.07
C PRO A 44 9.56 4.48 11.46
N ALA A 45 10.36 5.51 11.20
CA ALA A 45 10.04 6.91 11.43
C ALA A 45 9.65 7.66 10.14
N HIS A 46 9.89 7.04 8.98
CA HIS A 46 9.70 7.64 7.67
C HIS A 46 8.92 6.68 6.75
N ARG A 47 8.16 7.25 5.82
CA ARG A 47 7.40 6.51 4.79
C ARG A 47 7.52 7.23 3.46
N LEU A 48 7.81 6.51 2.38
CA LEU A 48 7.86 7.05 1.02
C LEU A 48 6.68 6.48 0.21
N PHE A 49 5.97 7.33 -0.52
CA PHE A 49 4.85 6.88 -1.38
C PHE A 49 4.53 7.88 -2.49
N LEU A 50 3.99 7.36 -3.60
CA LEU A 50 3.39 8.17 -4.66
C LEU A 50 1.89 8.33 -4.40
N ALA A 51 1.35 9.51 -4.69
CA ALA A 51 -0.04 9.84 -4.42
C ALA A 51 -0.64 10.85 -5.40
N ILE A 52 -1.96 10.86 -5.48
CA ILE A 52 -2.75 11.96 -6.05
C ILE A 52 -3.40 12.72 -4.90
N LYS A 53 -3.46 14.04 -5.01
CA LYS A 53 -4.17 14.92 -4.07
C LYS A 53 -5.44 15.44 -4.75
N PRO A 54 -6.55 15.63 -4.02
CA PRO A 54 -7.64 16.47 -4.50
C PRO A 54 -7.14 17.91 -4.67
N ASP A 55 -7.76 18.65 -5.60
CA ASP A 55 -7.58 20.11 -5.67
C ASP A 55 -8.16 20.81 -4.41
N VAL A 56 -7.90 22.11 -4.28
CA VAL A 56 -8.27 22.89 -3.08
C VAL A 56 -9.77 22.85 -2.82
N ASP A 57 -10.59 23.12 -3.85
CA ASP A 57 -12.06 23.13 -3.76
C ASP A 57 -12.60 21.75 -3.35
N THR A 58 -12.02 20.69 -3.92
CA THR A 58 -12.39 19.30 -3.64
C THR A 58 -11.96 18.88 -2.24
N ALA A 59 -10.77 19.28 -1.78
CA ALA A 59 -10.33 19.07 -0.41
C ALA A 59 -11.26 19.76 0.60
N GLU A 60 -11.74 20.97 0.30
CA GLU A 60 -12.75 21.63 1.11
C GLU A 60 -14.13 20.95 1.06
N ARG A 61 -14.58 20.47 -0.11
CA ARG A 61 -15.82 19.68 -0.22
C ARG A 61 -15.76 18.43 0.65
N ILE A 62 -14.63 17.73 0.65
CA ILE A 62 -14.38 16.58 1.55
C ILE A 62 -14.40 17.03 3.02
N ALA A 63 -13.79 18.16 3.38
CA ALA A 63 -13.83 18.68 4.74
C ALA A 63 -15.27 19.03 5.20
N ARG A 64 -16.08 19.63 4.32
CA ARG A 64 -17.51 19.92 4.55
C ARG A 64 -18.32 18.62 4.73
N LEU A 65 -18.09 17.61 3.89
CA LEU A 65 -18.69 16.27 4.02
C LEU A 65 -18.37 15.64 5.40
N ILE A 66 -17.12 15.75 5.89
CA ILE A 66 -16.77 15.28 7.23
C ILE A 66 -17.59 16.02 8.30
N GLN A 67 -17.77 17.33 8.23
CA GLN A 67 -18.60 18.04 9.23
C GLN A 67 -20.07 17.58 9.19
N GLN A 68 -20.64 17.36 8.00
CA GLN A 68 -22.01 16.87 7.82
C GLN A 68 -22.21 15.44 8.35
N LEU A 69 -21.23 14.56 8.16
CA LEU A 69 -21.28 13.17 8.64
C LEU A 69 -21.08 13.07 10.16
N ARG A 70 -20.41 14.02 10.80
CA ARG A 70 -20.09 13.97 12.24
C ARG A 70 -21.28 13.74 13.17
N PRO A 71 -22.41 14.48 13.10
CA PRO A 71 -23.57 14.22 13.94
C PRO A 71 -24.28 12.90 13.61
N VAL A 72 -24.19 12.44 12.35
CA VAL A 72 -24.89 11.22 11.87
C VAL A 72 -24.13 9.94 12.23
N VAL A 73 -22.80 9.98 12.18
CA VAL A 73 -21.92 8.82 12.38
C VAL A 73 -21.32 8.82 13.80
N GLY A 74 -21.25 9.98 14.47
CA GLY A 74 -20.87 10.09 15.89
C GLY A 74 -19.38 10.02 16.20
N PHE A 75 -18.51 10.16 15.19
CA PHE A 75 -17.06 9.98 15.35
C PHE A 75 -16.39 10.94 16.35
N LYS A 76 -15.44 10.38 17.09
CA LYS A 76 -14.59 11.05 18.07
C LYS A 76 -13.21 11.41 17.49
N GLY A 77 -12.81 10.74 16.41
CA GLY A 77 -11.59 11.04 15.66
C GLY A 77 -11.53 12.49 15.14
N LYS A 78 -10.32 13.07 15.13
CA LYS A 78 -10.07 14.35 14.45
C LYS A 78 -9.96 14.12 12.94
N ALA A 79 -10.58 14.99 12.16
CA ALA A 79 -10.39 15.04 10.71
C ALA A 79 -8.90 15.22 10.37
N LEU A 80 -8.42 14.58 9.31
CA LEU A 80 -7.16 14.97 8.70
C LEU A 80 -7.30 16.38 8.14
N ARG A 81 -6.20 17.14 8.18
CA ARG A 81 -6.14 18.44 7.52
C ARG A 81 -6.26 18.26 6.00
N THR A 82 -6.85 19.23 5.33
CA THR A 82 -7.08 19.24 3.87
C THR A 82 -5.81 18.98 3.08
N GLU A 83 -4.67 19.55 3.50
CA GLU A 83 -3.39 19.40 2.79
C GLU A 83 -2.80 17.98 2.86
N ARG A 84 -3.34 17.15 3.76
CA ARG A 84 -2.99 15.73 3.94
C ARG A 84 -3.99 14.76 3.31
N LEU A 85 -5.08 15.23 2.71
CA LEU A 85 -5.99 14.37 1.95
C LEU A 85 -5.28 13.92 0.67
N HIS A 86 -5.29 12.62 0.39
CA HIS A 86 -4.64 12.03 -0.77
C HIS A 86 -5.17 10.60 -1.03
N VAL A 87 -5.00 10.13 -2.26
CA VAL A 87 -5.07 8.72 -2.64
C VAL A 87 -3.63 8.20 -2.76
N THR A 88 -3.25 7.20 -1.96
CA THR A 88 -1.94 6.54 -2.11
C THR A 88 -1.99 5.61 -3.33
N LEU A 89 -1.07 5.78 -4.28
CA LEU A 89 -0.96 4.94 -5.48
C LEU A 89 -0.01 3.76 -5.27
N HIS A 90 1.20 4.06 -4.77
CA HIS A 90 2.24 3.08 -4.49
C HIS A 90 2.93 3.46 -3.18
N HIS A 91 2.90 2.55 -2.21
CA HIS A 91 3.77 2.62 -1.03
C HIS A 91 5.15 2.06 -1.41
N LEU A 92 6.21 2.84 -1.19
CA LEU A 92 7.56 2.57 -1.70
C LEU A 92 8.54 2.19 -0.58
N GLY A 93 8.07 2.08 0.66
CA GLY A 93 8.86 1.67 1.81
C GLY A 93 8.53 2.45 3.09
N ASP A 94 8.74 1.78 4.21
CA ASP A 94 8.82 2.36 5.55
C ASP A 94 10.27 2.23 6.03
N PHE A 95 10.86 3.33 6.48
CA PHE A 95 12.29 3.44 6.78
C PHE A 95 12.52 3.95 8.20
N VAL A 96 13.56 3.42 8.85
CA VAL A 96 14.03 3.86 10.18
C VAL A 96 14.71 5.22 10.09
N HIS A 97 15.52 5.42 9.06
CA HIS A 97 16.17 6.69 8.70
C HIS A 97 15.45 7.32 7.49
N PRO A 98 15.80 8.55 7.06
CA PRO A 98 15.25 9.12 5.84
C PRO A 98 15.42 8.17 4.63
N PRO A 99 14.48 8.14 3.67
CA PRO A 99 14.58 7.30 2.48
C PRO A 99 15.89 7.56 1.72
N PRO A 100 16.60 6.50 1.26
CA PRO A 100 17.85 6.68 0.52
C PRO A 100 17.69 7.51 -0.76
N ASP A 101 18.65 8.39 -1.03
CA ASP A 101 18.60 9.32 -2.17
C ASP A 101 18.56 8.59 -3.53
N ASP A 102 19.17 7.41 -3.63
CA ASP A 102 19.14 6.58 -4.84
C ASP A 102 17.74 6.03 -5.13
N VAL A 103 17.00 5.65 -4.08
CA VAL A 103 15.58 5.23 -4.19
C VAL A 103 14.73 6.42 -4.63
N VAL A 104 14.90 7.58 -4.00
CA VAL A 104 14.18 8.81 -4.37
C VAL A 104 14.49 9.20 -5.82
N ALA A 105 15.75 9.12 -6.26
CA ALA A 105 16.16 9.44 -7.63
C ALA A 105 15.52 8.49 -8.66
N ARG A 106 15.55 7.17 -8.44
CA ARG A 106 14.91 6.19 -9.34
C ARG A 106 13.40 6.42 -9.46
N VAL A 107 12.73 6.69 -8.34
CA VAL A 107 11.29 7.01 -8.33
C VAL A 107 11.00 8.29 -9.11
N ARG A 108 11.80 9.35 -8.92
CA ARG A 108 11.63 10.62 -9.65
C ARG A 108 11.86 10.46 -11.15
N ALA A 109 12.83 9.64 -11.56
CA ALA A 109 13.08 9.33 -12.97
C ALA A 109 11.91 8.55 -13.61
N ALA A 110 11.42 7.51 -12.95
CA ALA A 110 10.25 6.75 -13.40
C ALA A 110 9.00 7.63 -13.56
N ALA A 111 8.74 8.49 -12.56
CA ALA A 111 7.63 9.42 -12.59
C ALA A 111 7.75 10.48 -13.71
N ALA A 112 8.95 11.01 -13.95
CA ALA A 112 9.19 12.00 -15.00
C ALA A 112 9.01 11.45 -16.43
N GLY A 113 9.19 10.14 -16.64
CA GLY A 113 8.93 9.49 -17.93
C GLY A 113 7.45 9.22 -18.21
N LEU A 114 6.56 9.37 -17.23
CA LEU A 114 5.15 9.00 -17.38
C LEU A 114 4.33 10.11 -18.04
N ALA A 115 3.84 9.83 -19.24
CA ALA A 115 3.27 10.84 -20.15
C ALA A 115 1.80 10.55 -20.49
N LEU A 116 0.99 10.27 -19.45
CA LEU A 116 -0.43 9.88 -19.52
C LEU A 116 -1.39 11.09 -19.50
N PRO A 117 -2.62 10.95 -20.05
CA PRO A 117 -3.64 12.00 -19.97
C PRO A 117 -4.19 12.18 -18.55
N ALA A 118 -4.71 13.38 -18.28
CA ALA A 118 -5.56 13.68 -17.14
C ALA A 118 -6.88 12.89 -17.23
N PHE A 119 -7.47 12.58 -16.07
CA PHE A 119 -8.69 11.77 -15.97
C PHE A 119 -9.51 12.19 -14.74
N ASP A 120 -10.81 11.99 -14.79
CA ASP A 120 -11.67 12.24 -13.63
C ASP A 120 -11.65 11.05 -12.65
N ALA A 121 -11.79 11.36 -11.37
CA ALA A 121 -11.93 10.39 -10.30
C ALA A 121 -13.11 10.75 -9.39
N THR A 122 -14.05 9.84 -9.23
CA THR A 122 -15.29 10.01 -8.47
C THR A 122 -15.33 9.09 -7.26
N PHE A 123 -15.69 9.64 -6.10
CA PHE A 123 -15.83 8.93 -4.85
C PHE A 123 -17.19 9.20 -4.21
N ASN A 124 -17.96 8.16 -3.89
CA ASN A 124 -19.37 8.22 -3.52
C ASN A 124 -19.74 7.41 -2.26
N GLN A 125 -18.77 6.80 -1.57
CA GLN A 125 -19.05 5.96 -0.40
C GLN A 125 -18.04 6.19 0.73
N VAL A 126 -18.51 6.27 1.97
CA VAL A 126 -17.66 6.26 3.17
C VAL A 126 -17.70 4.92 3.89
N VAL A 127 -16.57 4.49 4.46
CA VAL A 127 -16.46 3.21 5.20
C VAL A 127 -15.31 3.24 6.21
N SER A 128 -15.39 2.42 7.26
CA SER A 128 -14.22 2.09 8.08
C SER A 128 -13.49 0.87 7.53
N PHE A 129 -12.19 0.95 7.25
CA PHE A 129 -11.40 -0.27 7.07
C PHE A 129 -11.03 -0.91 8.41
N HIS A 130 -10.60 -2.17 8.34
CA HIS A 130 -9.90 -2.81 9.45
C HIS A 130 -8.61 -2.04 9.78
N GLY A 131 -8.29 -2.00 11.08
CA GLY A 131 -7.12 -1.32 11.62
C GLY A 131 -6.87 -1.77 13.05
N ARG A 132 -5.93 -1.12 13.75
CA ARG A 132 -5.72 -1.39 15.18
C ARG A 132 -6.99 -1.02 15.96
N ARG A 133 -7.22 -1.69 17.10
CA ARG A 133 -8.47 -1.61 17.89
C ARG A 133 -8.98 -0.19 18.13
N ASP A 134 -8.07 0.75 18.36
CA ASP A 134 -8.36 2.17 18.65
C ASP A 134 -7.94 3.14 17.52
N HIS A 135 -7.63 2.64 16.33
CA HIS A 135 -7.07 3.42 15.22
C HIS A 135 -7.47 2.83 13.85
N ARG A 136 -8.78 2.74 13.61
CA ARG A 136 -9.39 2.32 12.34
C ARG A 136 -9.51 3.54 11.41
N PRO A 137 -9.01 3.49 10.17
CA PRO A 137 -9.20 4.58 9.22
C PRO A 137 -10.66 4.60 8.75
N PHE A 138 -11.27 5.78 8.81
CA PHE A 138 -12.50 6.09 8.10
C PHE A 138 -12.11 6.74 6.77
N VAL A 139 -12.57 6.17 5.67
CA VAL A 139 -12.11 6.47 4.32
C VAL A 139 -13.27 6.80 3.39
N LEU A 140 -12.99 7.61 2.39
CA LEU A 140 -13.83 7.84 1.22
C LEU A 140 -13.37 6.91 0.08
N LEU A 141 -14.33 6.26 -0.57
CA LEU A 141 -14.18 5.30 -1.68
C LEU A 141 -15.01 5.73 -2.89
N GLY A 142 -14.59 5.28 -4.07
CA GLY A 142 -15.45 5.15 -5.24
C GLY A 142 -15.61 3.70 -5.67
N ASP A 143 -16.47 3.51 -6.67
CA ASP A 143 -16.86 2.26 -7.29
C ASP A 143 -16.29 2.15 -8.72
N GLU A 144 -17.12 2.24 -9.75
CA GLU A 144 -16.70 2.34 -11.16
C GLU A 144 -16.02 3.70 -11.43
N GLY A 145 -16.40 4.74 -10.69
CA GLY A 145 -15.88 6.11 -10.78
C GLY A 145 -14.38 6.28 -10.50
N VAL A 146 -13.67 5.22 -10.07
CA VAL A 146 -12.21 5.22 -9.86
C VAL A 146 -11.43 4.39 -10.89
N GLY A 147 -12.06 3.96 -11.99
CA GLY A 147 -11.39 3.20 -13.06
C GLY A 147 -10.14 3.89 -13.62
N GLY A 148 -10.17 5.21 -13.80
CA GLY A 148 -9.02 6.00 -14.23
C GLY A 148 -7.84 5.94 -13.24
N LEU A 149 -8.12 5.99 -11.92
CA LEU A 149 -7.10 5.82 -10.88
C LEU A 149 -6.47 4.43 -10.93
N MET A 150 -7.27 3.38 -11.17
CA MET A 150 -6.76 2.00 -11.26
C MET A 150 -5.84 1.82 -12.47
N ALA A 151 -6.25 2.31 -13.65
CA ALA A 151 -5.42 2.27 -14.85
C ALA A 151 -4.12 3.07 -14.69
N PHE A 152 -4.21 4.28 -14.11
CA PHE A 152 -3.04 5.11 -13.82
C PHE A 152 -2.08 4.46 -12.83
N GLN A 153 -2.60 3.86 -11.76
CA GLN A 153 -1.79 3.18 -10.75
C GLN A 153 -1.07 1.95 -11.33
N ALA A 154 -1.70 1.19 -12.22
CA ALA A 154 -1.07 0.07 -12.91
C ALA A 154 0.10 0.54 -13.80
N ALA A 155 -0.13 1.50 -14.70
CA ALA A 155 0.89 2.03 -15.60
C ALA A 155 2.07 2.69 -14.86
N LEU A 156 1.80 3.42 -13.78
CA LEU A 156 2.85 3.94 -12.88
C LEU A 156 3.62 2.80 -12.19
N GLY A 157 2.95 1.70 -11.84
CA GLY A 157 3.58 0.50 -11.28
C GLY A 157 4.55 -0.17 -12.24
N GLU A 158 4.19 -0.29 -13.52
CA GLU A 158 5.07 -0.81 -14.58
C GLU A 158 6.29 0.10 -14.78
N ALA A 159 6.10 1.42 -14.82
CA ALA A 159 7.21 2.38 -14.92
C ALA A 159 8.20 2.27 -13.73
N LEU A 160 7.69 2.09 -12.52
CA LEU A 160 8.50 1.87 -11.32
C LEU A 160 9.28 0.54 -11.38
N GLN A 161 8.65 -0.54 -11.86
CA GLN A 161 9.31 -1.84 -12.03
C GLN A 161 10.45 -1.78 -13.06
N HIS A 162 10.24 -1.12 -14.21
CA HIS A 162 11.30 -0.88 -15.20
C HIS A 162 12.47 -0.06 -14.62
N ALA A 163 12.20 0.86 -13.70
CA ALA A 163 13.21 1.61 -12.96
C ALA A 163 13.79 0.87 -11.74
N ALA A 164 13.59 -0.44 -11.61
CA ALA A 164 14.03 -1.26 -10.48
C ALA A 164 13.61 -0.73 -9.10
N VAL A 165 12.44 -0.10 -9.00
CA VAL A 165 11.82 0.29 -7.74
C VAL A 165 10.85 -0.82 -7.29
N PRO A 166 11.02 -1.42 -6.09
CA PRO A 166 10.07 -2.39 -5.57
C PRO A 166 8.69 -1.76 -5.37
N VAL A 167 7.66 -2.36 -5.96
CA VAL A 167 6.25 -2.02 -5.72
C VAL A 167 5.53 -3.20 -5.05
N PRO A 168 4.71 -2.97 -4.01
CA PRO A 168 3.97 -4.03 -3.35
C PRO A 168 3.02 -4.77 -4.29
N ARG A 169 2.98 -6.10 -4.19
CA ARG A 169 1.97 -6.92 -4.87
C ARG A 169 0.70 -6.96 -4.02
N GLY A 170 -0.44 -6.61 -4.59
CA GLY A 170 -1.74 -6.67 -3.92
C GLY A 170 -2.83 -5.91 -4.67
N HIS A 171 -4.07 -6.03 -4.20
CA HIS A 171 -5.20 -5.29 -4.78
C HIS A 171 -5.13 -3.83 -4.38
N PHE A 172 -4.96 -2.94 -5.37
CA PHE A 172 -5.13 -1.52 -5.17
C PHE A 172 -6.62 -1.19 -4.97
N LYS A 173 -6.94 -0.54 -3.85
CA LYS A 173 -8.28 -0.02 -3.55
C LYS A 173 -8.19 1.50 -3.41
N PRO A 174 -8.56 2.28 -4.45
CA PRO A 174 -8.53 3.74 -4.39
C PRO A 174 -9.34 4.28 -3.21
N HIS A 175 -8.69 5.03 -2.32
CA HIS A 175 -9.35 5.59 -1.14
C HIS A 175 -8.64 6.86 -0.65
N ILE A 176 -9.41 7.77 -0.05
CA ILE A 176 -8.89 8.92 0.71
C ILE A 176 -9.14 8.64 2.19
N THR A 177 -8.10 8.63 3.02
CA THR A 177 -8.31 8.58 4.48
C THR A 177 -8.81 9.94 4.98
N LEU A 178 -9.94 9.95 5.68
CA LEU A 178 -10.59 11.16 6.20
C LEU A 178 -10.23 11.43 7.66
N LEU A 179 -10.20 10.37 8.48
CA LEU A 179 -9.84 10.40 9.90
C LEU A 179 -9.48 8.98 10.40
N TYR A 180 -8.98 8.91 11.63
CA TYR A 180 -8.87 7.65 12.37
C TYR A 180 -9.74 7.71 13.62
N ASP A 181 -10.44 6.62 13.93
CA ASP A 181 -11.29 6.49 15.11
C ASP A 181 -11.21 5.08 15.73
N ARG A 182 -11.79 4.92 16.91
CA ARG A 182 -11.91 3.63 17.62
C ARG A 182 -13.07 2.79 17.09
N GLY A 183 -14.15 3.46 16.67
CA GLY A 183 -15.33 2.82 16.09
C GLY A 183 -15.09 2.30 14.67
N GLY A 184 -15.71 1.16 14.35
CA GLY A 184 -15.96 0.76 12.96
C GLY A 184 -17.39 1.17 12.58
N PHE A 185 -17.56 1.82 11.43
CA PHE A 185 -18.86 2.26 10.94
C PHE A 185 -19.30 1.43 9.72
N ALA A 186 -20.61 1.19 9.63
CA ALA A 186 -21.20 0.56 8.45
C ALA A 186 -20.93 1.43 7.20
N PRO A 187 -20.71 0.83 6.02
CA PRO A 187 -20.52 1.61 4.80
C PRO A 187 -21.78 2.43 4.47
N LYS A 188 -21.59 3.65 3.97
CA LYS A 188 -22.68 4.57 3.64
C LYS A 188 -22.40 5.34 2.36
N ALA A 189 -23.38 5.41 1.46
CA ALA A 189 -23.34 6.27 0.28
C ALA A 189 -23.39 7.76 0.68
N VAL A 190 -22.70 8.60 -0.08
CA VAL A 190 -22.62 10.06 0.06
C VAL A 190 -22.77 10.70 -1.32
N GLU A 191 -23.02 12.01 -1.35
CA GLU A 191 -23.02 12.77 -2.60
C GLU A 191 -21.65 12.60 -3.31
N PRO A 192 -21.61 12.24 -4.60
CA PRO A 192 -20.36 11.97 -5.30
C PRO A 192 -19.41 13.18 -5.34
N ILE A 193 -18.18 12.97 -4.86
CA ILE A 193 -17.09 13.94 -4.96
C ILE A 193 -16.23 13.56 -6.17
N THR A 194 -16.24 14.40 -7.19
CA THR A 194 -15.50 14.21 -8.44
C THR A 194 -14.54 15.37 -8.69
N TRP A 195 -13.34 15.07 -9.15
CA TRP A 195 -12.40 16.06 -9.68
C TRP A 195 -11.52 15.47 -10.79
N THR A 196 -10.98 16.33 -11.65
CA THR A 196 -9.98 15.92 -12.65
C THR A 196 -8.61 15.80 -12.00
N VAL A 197 -8.05 14.59 -12.02
CA VAL A 197 -6.64 14.36 -11.70
C VAL A 197 -5.78 14.95 -12.82
N ARG A 198 -5.03 16.00 -12.48
CA ARG A 198 -4.10 16.69 -13.40
C ARG A 198 -2.64 16.50 -13.04
N GLU A 199 -2.35 15.88 -11.89
CA GLU A 199 -1.01 15.76 -11.35
C GLU A 199 -0.91 14.68 -10.26
N PHE A 200 0.30 14.21 -10.02
CA PHE A 200 0.65 13.30 -8.93
C PHE A 200 1.97 13.72 -8.27
N VAL A 201 2.18 13.27 -7.04
CA VAL A 201 3.28 13.70 -6.17
C VAL A 201 4.00 12.53 -5.51
N LEU A 202 5.29 12.71 -5.25
CA LEU A 202 6.10 11.85 -4.38
C LEU A 202 6.16 12.47 -2.99
N ILE A 203 5.69 11.75 -1.97
CA ILE A 203 5.60 12.24 -0.60
C ILE A 203 6.53 11.46 0.32
N HIS A 204 7.33 12.20 1.10
CA HIS A 204 8.01 11.73 2.30
C HIS A 204 7.18 12.08 3.54
N SER A 205 6.66 11.04 4.21
CA SER A 205 5.87 11.16 5.42
C SER A 205 6.71 10.89 6.66
N TRP A 206 6.73 11.86 7.57
CA TRP A 206 7.30 11.71 8.91
C TRP A 206 6.27 11.07 9.84
N LEU A 207 6.45 9.79 10.12
CA LEU A 207 5.52 8.99 10.93
C LEU A 207 5.44 9.55 12.35
N GLY A 208 4.23 9.60 12.90
CA GLY A 208 3.93 10.25 14.19
C GLY A 208 3.96 11.80 14.19
N LYS A 209 4.63 12.46 13.22
CA LYS A 209 4.81 13.92 13.21
C LYS A 209 3.77 14.69 12.39
N THR A 210 2.85 13.99 11.71
CA THR A 210 1.80 14.58 10.84
C THR A 210 2.31 15.51 9.72
N ARG A 211 3.59 15.36 9.34
CA ARG A 211 4.28 16.18 8.33
C ARG A 211 4.52 15.36 7.06
N TYR A 212 4.20 15.97 5.91
CA TYR A 212 4.51 15.48 4.57
C TYR A 212 5.43 16.49 3.90
N ASP A 213 6.55 16.03 3.36
CA ASP A 213 7.41 16.79 2.45
C ASP A 213 7.19 16.26 1.03
N GLU A 214 6.92 17.13 0.06
CA GLU A 214 6.74 16.76 -1.34
C GLU A 214 8.12 16.77 -2.05
N LEU A 215 8.59 15.60 -2.47
CA LEU A 215 9.91 15.41 -3.11
C LEU A 215 9.86 15.54 -4.64
N GLY A 216 8.66 15.63 -5.21
CA GLY A 216 8.43 15.74 -6.64
C GLY A 216 6.93 15.84 -6.95
N ARG A 217 6.63 16.49 -8.07
CA ARG A 217 5.28 16.76 -8.57
C ARG A 217 5.34 16.75 -10.09
N TRP A 218 4.42 16.02 -10.72
CA TRP A 218 4.38 15.83 -12.17
C TRP A 218 2.96 16.03 -12.68
N ALA A 219 2.83 16.85 -13.72
CA ALA A 219 1.56 17.05 -14.41
C ALA A 219 1.25 15.87 -15.34
N LEU A 220 -0.02 15.54 -15.44
CA LEU A 220 -0.57 14.70 -16.50
C LEU A 220 -0.88 15.57 -17.73
N LYS A 221 -0.93 14.97 -18.92
CA LYS A 221 -1.26 15.69 -20.16
C LYS A 221 -2.71 16.16 -20.12
N GLY A 222 -2.92 17.46 -20.36
CA GLY A 222 -4.23 18.05 -20.64
C GLY A 222 -4.56 17.99 -22.12
#